data_AF-A0A967AVK0-F1
#
_entry.id   AF-A0A967AVK0-F1
#
_cell.length_a   1.000
_cell.length_b   1.000
_cell.length_c   1.000
_cell.angle_alpha   90.00
_cell.angle_beta   90.00
_cell.angle_gamma   90.00
#
_symmetry.space_group_name_H-M   'P 1'
#
loop_
_entity.id
_entity.type
_entity.pdbx_description
1 polymer ?
#
loop_
_entity_poly.entity_id
_entity_poly.type
_entity_poly.pdbx_seq_one_letter_code
_entity_poly.pdbx_strand_id
1 'polypeptide(L)'
;MGIYARIGEYHLYQSWHLSEDGEIRPVLHSRGLSCNTDHDHHPYWRFDFDINGNGMDQVFVHEDGGADHGWGPGWRKYTNERNDVKIPALNKTWLIRDQLNGHGVWVIPGTGYAPLKDDGARDKFADFDVAIRRANASEDVPWSFGARGQLGYDEDNQGVQEQDIVFWYVAHLPHRAALGPTKWLTLGPILRVQR
;
A
#
# COMPACT_ATOMS: atom_id res chain seq x y z
N MET A 1 15.19 -2.82 -9.22
CA MET A 1 14.55 -3.75 -10.17
C MET A 1 13.31 -3.06 -10.75
N GLY A 2 12.88 -3.36 -11.98
CA GLY A 2 11.65 -2.76 -12.50
C GLY A 2 11.10 -3.45 -13.74
N ILE A 3 9.82 -3.19 -14.02
CA ILE A 3 9.08 -3.67 -15.18
C ILE A 3 8.40 -2.50 -15.88
N TYR A 4 8.48 -2.50 -17.20
CA TYR A 4 7.81 -1.52 -18.05
C TYR A 4 6.65 -2.18 -18.79
N ALA A 5 5.51 -1.52 -18.81
CA ALA A 5 4.32 -1.92 -19.56
C ALA A 5 3.72 -0.74 -20.32
N ARG A 6 2.99 -1.05 -21.39
CA ARG A 6 2.21 -0.08 -22.14
C ARG A 6 0.75 -0.53 -22.21
N ILE A 7 -0.17 0.38 -21.88
CA ILE A 7 -1.62 0.16 -21.99
C ILE A 7 -2.19 1.30 -22.82
N GLY A 8 -2.48 1.05 -24.10
CA GLY A 8 -2.82 2.14 -25.04
C GLY A 8 -1.69 3.17 -25.13
N GLU A 9 -2.00 4.44 -24.86
CA GLU A 9 -0.99 5.51 -24.83
C GLU A 9 -0.27 5.64 -23.49
N TYR A 10 -0.67 4.91 -22.45
CA TYR A 10 -0.03 4.99 -21.14
C TYR A 10 1.26 4.18 -21.10
N HIS A 11 2.30 4.81 -20.57
CA HIS A 11 3.56 4.18 -20.20
C HIS A 11 3.57 4.01 -18.69
N LEU A 12 3.70 2.76 -18.24
CA LEU A 12 3.78 2.42 -16.83
C LEU A 12 5.13 1.79 -16.56
N TYR A 13 5.89 2.35 -15.63
CA TYR A 13 7.13 1.75 -15.14
C TYR A 13 7.01 1.55 -13.64
N GLN A 14 7.00 0.29 -13.22
CA GLN A 14 6.99 -0.08 -11.80
C GLN A 14 8.41 -0.46 -11.39
N SER A 15 8.90 0.12 -10.31
CA SER A 15 10.25 -0.14 -9.80
C SER A 15 10.27 -0.40 -8.31
N TRP A 16 11.30 -1.12 -7.89
CA TRP A 16 11.65 -1.37 -6.51
C TRP A 16 13.06 -0.87 -6.25
N HIS A 17 13.19 0.03 -5.28
CA HIS A 17 14.46 0.56 -4.80
C HIS A 17 14.71 -0.02 -3.41
N LEU A 18 15.92 -0.56 -3.20
CA LEU A 18 16.34 -1.13 -1.94
C LEU A 18 17.61 -0.42 -1.52
N SER A 19 17.72 -0.06 -0.24
CA SER A 19 18.88 0.64 0.31
C SER A 19 19.49 -0.10 1.49
N GLU A 20 20.76 0.20 1.77
CA GLU A 20 21.54 -0.45 2.85
C GLU A 20 21.03 -0.13 4.26
N ASP A 21 20.33 1.00 4.41
CA ASP A 21 19.67 1.43 5.65
C ASP A 21 18.34 0.70 5.92
N GLY A 22 17.93 -0.24 5.04
CA GLY A 22 16.74 -1.04 5.22
C GLY A 22 15.46 -0.39 4.72
N GLU A 23 15.56 0.61 3.84
CA GLU A 23 14.41 1.18 3.15
C GLU A 23 14.12 0.42 1.84
N ILE A 24 12.84 0.14 1.61
CA ILE A 24 12.34 -0.46 0.37
C ILE A 24 11.26 0.46 -0.17
N ARG A 25 11.41 0.91 -1.42
CA ARG A 25 10.44 1.79 -2.09
C ARG A 25 9.89 1.11 -3.33
N PRO A 26 8.68 0.55 -3.27
CA PRO A 26 7.89 0.27 -4.46
C PRO A 26 7.38 1.59 -5.04
N VAL A 27 7.56 1.78 -6.35
CA VAL A 27 7.25 3.04 -7.03
C VAL A 27 6.55 2.74 -8.34
N LEU A 28 5.47 3.48 -8.62
CA LEU A 28 4.87 3.56 -9.95
C LEU A 28 5.25 4.89 -10.58
N HIS A 29 5.78 4.83 -11.80
CA HIS A 29 5.89 5.94 -12.72
C HIS A 29 4.85 5.78 -13.84
N SER A 30 4.07 6.83 -14.11
CA SER A 30 3.08 6.86 -15.19
C SER A 30 3.25 8.11 -16.06
N ARG A 31 3.10 7.95 -17.38
CA ARG A 31 2.92 9.06 -18.34
C ARG A 31 2.04 8.62 -19.51
N GLY A 32 1.81 9.52 -20.46
CA GLY A 32 1.01 9.27 -21.66
C GLY A 32 -0.44 9.69 -21.44
N LEU A 33 -1.19 9.94 -22.51
CA LEU A 33 -2.56 10.42 -22.40
C LEU A 33 -3.40 9.78 -23.48
N SER A 34 -4.26 8.82 -23.10
CA SER A 34 -5.12 8.12 -24.07
C SER A 34 -6.41 8.89 -24.34
N CYS A 35 -6.94 9.59 -23.33
CA CYS A 35 -8.15 10.40 -23.43
C CYS A 35 -7.87 11.77 -22.82
N ASN A 36 -8.38 12.85 -23.44
CA ASN A 36 -8.24 14.22 -22.92
C ASN A 36 -9.22 14.47 -21.75
N THR A 37 -9.13 13.64 -20.70
CA THR A 37 -9.95 13.70 -19.48
C THR A 37 -9.08 13.46 -18.26
N ASP A 38 -9.47 14.09 -17.16
CA ASP A 38 -8.93 13.77 -15.85
C ASP A 38 -9.36 12.37 -15.41
N HIS A 39 -8.44 11.65 -14.80
CA HIS A 39 -8.64 10.30 -14.28
C HIS A 39 -7.53 10.00 -13.27
N ASP A 40 -7.73 8.96 -12.44
CA ASP A 40 -6.73 8.51 -11.50
C ASP A 40 -6.27 7.08 -11.87
N HIS A 41 -5.01 6.76 -11.60
CA HIS A 41 -4.50 5.40 -11.68
C HIS A 41 -4.29 4.86 -10.26
N HIS A 42 -4.87 3.70 -9.96
CA HIS A 42 -4.80 3.10 -8.63
C HIS A 42 -3.86 1.88 -8.62
N PRO A 43 -2.54 2.03 -8.40
CA PRO A 43 -1.66 0.89 -8.19
C PRO A 43 -1.93 0.20 -6.85
N TYR A 44 -1.94 -1.13 -6.89
CA TYR A 44 -2.02 -2.00 -5.72
C TYR A 44 -0.69 -2.74 -5.60
N TRP A 45 -0.07 -2.66 -4.42
CA TRP A 45 1.08 -3.49 -4.07
C TRP A 45 0.65 -4.53 -3.05
N ARG A 46 0.83 -5.81 -3.39
CA ARG A 46 0.64 -6.95 -2.49
C ARG A 46 1.98 -7.24 -1.80
N PHE A 47 2.05 -7.05 -0.49
CA PHE A 47 3.19 -7.45 0.32
C PHE A 47 2.80 -8.69 1.11
N ASP A 48 3.42 -9.82 0.77
CA ASP A 48 3.36 -11.05 1.55
C ASP A 48 4.49 -10.98 2.59
N PHE A 49 4.14 -10.75 3.84
CA PHE A 49 5.12 -10.60 4.91
C PHE A 49 5.34 -11.93 5.60
N ASP A 50 6.60 -12.32 5.71
CA ASP A 50 7.05 -13.45 6.52
C ASP A 50 8.21 -12.96 7.40
N ILE A 51 7.89 -12.11 8.37
CA ILE A 51 8.92 -11.47 9.19
C ILE A 51 9.59 -12.56 10.04
N ASN A 52 10.90 -12.74 9.83
CA ASN A 52 11.68 -13.77 10.50
C ASN A 52 11.24 -15.24 10.22
N GLY A 53 10.41 -15.49 9.20
CA GLY A 53 10.25 -16.82 8.60
C GLY A 53 9.33 -17.80 9.33
N ASN A 54 8.59 -17.37 10.35
CA ASN A 54 7.83 -18.25 11.24
C ASN A 54 6.30 -18.13 11.07
N GLY A 55 5.83 -17.23 10.20
CA GLY A 55 4.40 -16.93 10.01
C GLY A 55 3.67 -16.41 11.25
N MET A 56 4.39 -15.86 12.24
CA MET A 56 3.82 -15.30 13.48
C MET A 56 3.74 -13.78 13.44
N ASP A 57 3.23 -13.24 12.33
CA ASP A 57 3.17 -11.80 12.12
C ASP A 57 1.94 -11.15 12.77
N GLN A 58 2.12 -9.89 13.14
CA GLN A 58 1.10 -9.03 13.71
C GLN A 58 1.09 -7.69 12.98
N VAL A 59 -0.11 -7.13 12.76
CA VAL A 59 -0.25 -5.79 12.20
C VAL A 59 -0.71 -4.80 13.26
N PHE A 60 0.03 -3.71 13.38
CA PHE A 60 -0.30 -2.55 14.19
C PHE A 60 -0.53 -1.33 13.30
N VAL A 61 -1.29 -0.39 13.83
CA VAL A 61 -1.42 0.97 13.29
C VAL A 61 -1.07 1.96 14.38
N HIS A 62 -0.42 3.04 13.97
CA HIS A 62 -0.13 4.19 14.81
C HIS A 62 -0.77 5.44 14.23
N GLU A 63 -1.45 6.21 15.08
CA GLU A 63 -2.05 7.52 14.76
C GLU A 63 -1.63 8.54 15.82
N ASP A 64 -1.10 9.69 15.40
CA ASP A 64 -0.68 10.75 16.31
C ASP A 64 -1.86 11.26 17.15
N GLY A 65 -1.66 11.33 18.46
CA GLY A 65 -2.70 11.79 19.40
C GLY A 65 -3.82 10.79 19.66
N GLY A 66 -3.73 9.55 19.16
CA GLY A 66 -4.69 8.49 19.45
C GLY A 66 -4.65 8.02 20.91
N ALA A 67 -5.74 7.35 21.34
CA ALA A 67 -5.83 6.77 22.68
C ALA A 67 -4.85 5.60 22.87
N ASP A 68 -4.58 5.24 24.12
CA ASP A 68 -3.84 4.03 24.45
C ASP A 68 -4.81 2.84 24.51
N HIS A 69 -4.62 1.88 23.60
CA HIS A 69 -5.38 0.63 23.54
C HIS A 69 -4.61 -0.56 24.16
N GLY A 70 -3.70 -0.30 25.08
CA GLY A 70 -2.86 -1.30 25.77
C GLY A 70 -1.49 -1.51 25.13
N TRP A 71 -1.12 -0.69 24.14
CA TRP A 71 0.13 -0.78 23.38
C TRP A 71 0.90 0.55 23.37
N GLY A 72 0.45 1.52 24.17
CA GLY A 72 0.93 2.90 24.17
C GLY A 72 -0.03 3.84 23.43
N PRO A 73 0.08 5.16 23.67
CA PRO A 73 -0.74 6.15 22.98
C PRO A 73 -0.61 6.05 21.46
N GLY A 74 -1.74 6.15 20.75
CA GLY A 74 -1.79 6.10 19.29
C GLY A 74 -1.73 4.70 18.69
N TRP A 75 -1.36 3.69 19.47
CA TRP A 75 -1.17 2.33 18.98
C TRP A 75 -2.41 1.47 19.08
N ARG A 76 -2.71 0.75 18.01
CA ARG A 76 -3.77 -0.26 17.97
C ARG A 76 -3.34 -1.48 17.16
N LYS A 77 -3.62 -2.67 17.68
CA LYS A 77 -3.42 -3.94 16.97
C LYS A 77 -4.65 -4.26 16.11
N TYR A 78 -4.43 -4.76 14.89
CA TYR A 78 -5.50 -5.37 14.10
C TYR A 78 -5.65 -6.85 14.48
N THR A 79 -6.90 -7.25 14.76
CA THR A 79 -7.22 -8.62 15.21
C THR A 79 -7.81 -9.49 14.12
N ASN A 80 -8.47 -8.86 13.16
CA ASN A 80 -9.13 -9.48 12.03
C ASN A 80 -8.78 -8.71 10.76
N GLU A 81 -9.09 -9.32 9.62
CA GLU A 81 -8.98 -8.69 8.31
C GLU A 81 -9.68 -7.34 8.29
N ARG A 82 -9.07 -6.39 7.57
CA ARG A 82 -9.53 -5.02 7.62
C ARG A 82 -9.11 -4.21 6.41
N ASN A 83 -10.05 -3.42 5.89
CA ASN A 83 -9.73 -2.29 5.03
C ASN A 83 -9.55 -1.04 5.89
N ASP A 84 -8.53 -0.27 5.58
CA ASP A 84 -8.14 0.93 6.32
C ASP A 84 -7.80 2.07 5.37
N VAL A 85 -7.77 3.28 5.93
CA VAL A 85 -7.57 4.52 5.19
C VAL A 85 -6.40 5.30 5.77
N LYS A 86 -5.63 5.96 4.91
CA LYS A 86 -4.60 6.93 5.29
C LYS A 86 -5.28 8.14 5.91
N ILE A 87 -4.68 8.67 6.97
CA ILE A 87 -5.11 9.94 7.58
C ILE A 87 -3.88 10.83 7.71
N PRO A 88 -3.57 11.67 6.70
CA PRO A 88 -2.36 12.49 6.69
C PRO A 88 -2.25 13.42 7.90
N ALA A 89 -3.38 13.94 8.39
CA ALA A 89 -3.42 14.80 9.57
C ALA A 89 -2.98 14.11 10.87
N LEU A 90 -2.95 12.77 10.90
CA LEU A 90 -2.55 11.97 12.06
C LEU A 90 -1.23 11.21 11.83
N ASN A 91 -0.51 11.49 10.73
CA ASN A 91 0.69 10.74 10.32
C ASN A 91 0.51 9.23 10.42
N LYS A 92 -0.67 8.75 9.99
CA LYS A 92 -1.05 7.35 10.18
C LYS A 92 -0.11 6.41 9.45
N THR A 93 0.42 5.43 10.19
CA THR A 93 1.38 4.43 9.68
C THR A 93 1.04 3.04 10.19
N TRP A 94 1.51 2.02 9.49
CA TRP A 94 1.33 0.62 9.89
C TRP A 94 2.68 -0.02 10.20
N LEU A 95 2.69 -0.94 11.14
CA LEU A 95 3.85 -1.76 11.47
C LEU A 95 3.44 -3.23 11.40
N ILE A 96 4.10 -3.98 10.54
CA ILE A 96 4.02 -5.43 10.51
C ILE A 96 5.23 -5.95 11.26
N ARG A 97 5.05 -6.79 12.27
CA ARG A 97 6.17 -7.31 13.08
C ARG A 97 5.95 -8.77 13.46
N ASP A 98 7.06 -9.47 13.64
CA ASP A 98 7.06 -10.80 14.26
C ASP A 98 6.70 -10.68 15.75
N GLN A 99 5.84 -11.57 16.23
CA GLN A 99 5.40 -11.58 17.61
C GLN A 99 6.53 -11.90 18.60
N LEU A 100 7.47 -12.78 18.23
CA LEU A 100 8.45 -13.34 19.15
C LEU A 100 9.66 -12.42 19.38
N ASN A 101 10.21 -11.82 18.32
CA ASN A 101 11.42 -11.00 18.40
C ASN A 101 11.16 -9.49 18.22
N GLY A 102 10.00 -9.10 17.70
CA GLY A 102 9.64 -7.70 17.51
C GLY A 102 10.33 -6.99 16.32
N HIS A 103 11.13 -7.70 15.52
CA HIS A 103 11.57 -7.22 14.21
C HIS A 103 10.33 -6.93 13.35
N GLY A 104 10.43 -5.93 12.49
CA GLY A 104 9.27 -5.54 11.70
C GLY A 104 9.59 -4.68 10.51
N VAL A 105 8.53 -4.28 9.82
CA VAL A 105 8.55 -3.39 8.68
C VAL A 105 7.45 -2.36 8.88
N TRP A 106 7.86 -1.10 8.88
CA TRP A 106 6.95 0.03 8.81
C TRP A 106 6.45 0.21 7.39
N VAL A 107 5.14 0.39 7.22
CA VAL A 107 4.51 0.84 5.98
C VAL A 107 4.10 2.29 6.18
N ILE A 108 4.76 3.18 5.45
CA ILE A 108 4.62 4.63 5.60
C ILE A 108 4.02 5.19 4.31
N PRO A 109 2.94 5.99 4.39
CA PRO A 109 2.43 6.68 3.23
C PRO A 109 3.46 7.51 2.50
N GLY A 110 3.47 7.42 1.17
CA GLY A 110 4.34 8.24 0.34
C GLY A 110 3.96 9.71 0.44
N THR A 111 4.99 10.56 0.49
CA THR A 111 4.84 12.03 0.46
C THR A 111 4.66 12.56 -0.96
N GLY A 112 4.46 11.69 -1.94
CA GLY A 112 4.49 12.03 -3.36
C GLY A 112 5.90 12.41 -3.86
N TYR A 113 6.06 12.36 -5.19
CA TYR A 113 7.23 12.90 -5.88
C TYR A 113 6.78 14.10 -6.71
N ALA A 114 7.57 15.18 -6.71
CA ALA A 114 7.23 16.39 -7.46
C ALA A 114 6.84 16.04 -8.92
N PRO A 115 5.70 16.55 -9.42
CA PRO A 115 4.85 17.61 -8.86
C PRO A 115 3.75 17.13 -7.89
N LEU A 116 3.64 15.84 -7.61
CA LEU A 116 2.69 15.31 -6.63
C LEU A 116 3.14 15.64 -5.21
N LYS A 117 2.16 15.85 -4.32
CA LYS A 117 2.37 16.26 -2.92
C LYS A 117 2.12 15.11 -1.92
N ASP A 118 1.58 14.00 -2.40
CA ASP A 118 1.18 12.81 -1.64
C ASP A 118 0.86 11.67 -2.62
N ASP A 119 0.44 10.53 -2.08
CA ASP A 119 -0.05 9.37 -2.82
C ASP A 119 -1.50 9.52 -3.32
N GLY A 120 -2.04 10.74 -3.35
CA GLY A 120 -3.38 11.06 -3.80
C GLY A 120 -4.51 10.61 -2.87
N ALA A 121 -5.74 10.65 -3.40
CA ALA A 121 -6.95 10.43 -2.64
C ALA A 121 -7.83 9.32 -3.24
N ARG A 122 -8.45 8.55 -2.35
CA ARG A 122 -9.44 7.52 -2.66
C ARG A 122 -10.63 8.07 -3.47
N ASP A 123 -11.21 7.21 -4.29
CA ASP A 123 -12.43 7.50 -5.04
C ASP A 123 -13.36 6.26 -5.08
N LYS A 124 -14.39 6.31 -5.93
CA LYS A 124 -15.35 5.20 -6.06
C LYS A 124 -14.80 3.92 -6.72
N PHE A 125 -13.60 3.98 -7.31
CA PHE A 125 -12.94 2.84 -7.92
C PHE A 125 -11.91 2.21 -6.98
N ALA A 126 -11.35 3.00 -6.06
CA ALA A 126 -10.50 2.53 -4.97
C ALA A 126 -10.84 3.29 -3.67
N ASP A 127 -11.71 2.71 -2.85
CA ASP A 127 -12.35 3.34 -1.68
C ASP A 127 -11.64 3.08 -0.35
N PHE A 128 -10.53 2.33 -0.36
CA PHE A 128 -9.59 2.15 0.75
C PHE A 128 -8.14 2.31 0.28
N ASP A 129 -7.27 2.56 1.24
CA ASP A 129 -5.84 2.78 1.02
C ASP A 129 -5.00 1.55 1.38
N VAL A 130 -5.51 0.72 2.30
CA VAL A 130 -4.85 -0.44 2.86
C VAL A 130 -5.86 -1.56 3.01
N ALA A 131 -5.44 -2.78 2.72
CA ALA A 131 -6.19 -4.00 3.01
C ALA A 131 -5.26 -5.00 3.71
N ILE A 132 -5.63 -5.41 4.92
CA ILE A 132 -4.93 -6.40 5.73
C ILE A 132 -5.71 -7.70 5.59
N ARG A 133 -5.02 -8.75 5.14
CA ARG A 133 -5.58 -10.09 4.89
C ARG A 133 -4.74 -11.14 5.60
N ARG A 134 -5.38 -12.24 5.99
CA ARG A 134 -4.63 -13.45 6.33
C ARG A 134 -4.07 -14.04 5.05
N ALA A 135 -2.83 -14.52 5.06
CA ALA A 135 -2.26 -15.13 3.87
C ALA A 135 -3.05 -16.39 3.48
N ASN A 136 -3.39 -16.47 2.19
CA ASN A 136 -4.09 -17.58 1.60
C ASN A 136 -3.56 -17.81 0.18
N ALA A 137 -3.04 -19.01 -0.08
CA ALA A 137 -2.42 -19.34 -1.37
C ALA A 137 -3.41 -19.27 -2.56
N SER A 138 -4.71 -19.41 -2.33
CA SER A 138 -5.71 -19.27 -3.42
C SER A 138 -5.91 -17.82 -3.87
N GLU A 139 -5.39 -16.85 -3.12
CA GLU A 139 -5.55 -15.41 -3.39
C GLU A 139 -4.30 -14.80 -4.07
N ASP A 140 -3.20 -15.56 -4.16
CA ASP A 140 -2.01 -15.18 -4.94
C ASP A 140 -2.22 -15.49 -6.42
N VAL A 141 -3.08 -14.69 -7.05
CA VAL A 141 -3.49 -14.84 -8.44
C VAL A 141 -3.40 -13.50 -9.18
N PRO A 142 -3.32 -13.51 -10.53
CA PRO A 142 -3.48 -12.29 -11.31
C PRO A 142 -4.80 -11.57 -10.97
N TRP A 143 -4.83 -10.25 -11.21
CA TRP A 143 -5.99 -9.41 -10.90
C TRP A 143 -7.31 -9.99 -11.46
N SER A 144 -8.20 -10.42 -10.56
CA SER A 144 -9.44 -11.14 -10.87
C SER A 144 -10.70 -10.28 -10.79
N PHE A 145 -10.59 -9.07 -10.21
CA PHE A 145 -11.74 -8.19 -9.93
C PHE A 145 -12.23 -7.39 -11.16
N GLY A 146 -11.53 -7.49 -12.29
CA GLY A 146 -11.84 -6.78 -13.52
C GLY A 146 -11.51 -5.28 -13.47
N ALA A 147 -11.75 -4.57 -14.58
CA ALA A 147 -11.29 -3.18 -14.75
C ALA A 147 -12.01 -2.14 -13.87
N ARG A 148 -13.14 -2.52 -13.25
CA ARG A 148 -13.94 -1.65 -12.36
C ARG A 148 -14.11 -2.23 -10.95
N GLY A 149 -13.52 -3.40 -10.69
CA GLY A 149 -13.63 -4.02 -9.38
C GLY A 149 -12.65 -3.42 -8.40
N GLN A 150 -12.98 -3.59 -7.12
CA GLN A 150 -12.13 -3.32 -5.99
C GLN A 150 -11.57 -4.66 -5.47
N LEU A 151 -10.42 -4.62 -4.80
CA LEU A 151 -9.86 -5.79 -4.11
C LEU A 151 -10.85 -6.32 -3.06
N GLY A 152 -11.13 -7.62 -3.11
CA GLY A 152 -12.00 -8.34 -2.16
C GLY A 152 -11.20 -9.11 -1.10
N TYR A 153 -11.62 -10.36 -0.86
CA TYR A 153 -11.01 -11.32 0.06
C TYR A 153 -11.17 -10.96 1.56
N ASP A 154 -12.10 -10.08 1.92
CA ASP A 154 -12.42 -9.74 3.32
C ASP A 154 -13.76 -10.30 3.81
N GLU A 155 -14.43 -11.15 3.02
CA GLU A 155 -15.78 -11.63 3.31
C GLU A 155 -15.85 -12.55 4.53
N ASP A 156 -14.77 -13.27 4.83
CA ASP A 156 -14.69 -14.21 5.95
C ASP A 156 -14.26 -13.56 7.27
N ASN A 157 -13.78 -12.30 7.22
CA ASN A 157 -13.29 -11.54 8.39
C ASN A 157 -12.33 -12.37 9.27
N GLN A 158 -11.37 -13.03 8.63
CA GLN A 158 -10.49 -14.00 9.29
C GLN A 158 -9.61 -13.34 10.36
N GLY A 159 -9.12 -14.14 11.31
CA GLY A 159 -8.15 -13.67 12.29
C GLY A 159 -6.79 -13.41 11.65
N VAL A 160 -6.18 -12.26 11.96
CA VAL A 160 -4.85 -11.84 11.44
C VAL A 160 -3.82 -11.66 12.56
N GLN A 161 -4.08 -12.24 13.74
CA GLN A 161 -3.15 -12.17 14.86
C GLN A 161 -2.23 -13.38 14.85
N GLU A 162 -0.91 -13.14 14.86
CA GLU A 162 0.10 -14.19 14.85
C GLU A 162 -0.13 -15.16 13.68
N GLN A 163 -0.40 -14.58 12.51
CA GLN A 163 -0.60 -15.31 11.27
C GLN A 163 0.36 -14.76 10.23
N ASP A 164 0.55 -15.53 9.17
CA ASP A 164 1.11 -15.04 7.92
C ASP A 164 0.17 -13.97 7.32
N ILE A 165 0.72 -12.81 6.95
CA ILE A 165 -0.05 -11.60 6.62
C ILE A 165 0.24 -11.15 5.20
N VAL A 166 -0.85 -10.92 4.46
CA VAL A 166 -0.80 -10.16 3.22
C VAL A 166 -1.29 -8.74 3.49
N PHE A 167 -0.42 -7.78 3.23
CA PHE A 167 -0.71 -6.36 3.31
C PHE A 167 -0.79 -5.77 1.91
N TRP A 168 -1.97 -5.28 1.53
CA TRP A 168 -2.18 -4.52 0.31
C TRP A 168 -2.07 -3.04 0.59
N TYR A 169 -1.26 -2.34 -0.19
CA TYR A 169 -1.18 -0.88 -0.19
C TYR A 169 -1.71 -0.34 -1.52
N VAL A 170 -2.56 0.68 -1.45
CA VAL A 170 -3.15 1.35 -2.61
C VAL A 170 -2.70 2.80 -2.62
N ALA A 171 -2.23 3.29 -3.77
CA ALA A 171 -2.05 4.71 -4.01
C ALA A 171 -3.00 5.17 -5.13
N HIS A 172 -3.17 6.48 -5.27
CA HIS A 172 -4.18 7.08 -6.13
C HIS A 172 -3.53 8.16 -6.98
N LEU A 173 -2.87 7.78 -8.07
CA LEU A 173 -2.07 8.70 -8.89
C LEU A 173 -2.99 9.60 -9.72
N PRO A 174 -3.07 10.91 -9.43
CA PRO A 174 -3.97 11.78 -10.16
C PRO A 174 -3.37 12.17 -11.50
N HIS A 175 -4.10 11.91 -12.58
CA HIS A 175 -3.69 12.24 -13.93
C HIS A 175 -4.59 13.32 -14.51
N ARG A 176 -4.05 14.53 -14.61
CA ARG A 176 -4.78 15.69 -15.16
C ARG A 176 -4.45 15.86 -16.63
N ALA A 177 -5.47 15.97 -17.47
CA ALA A 177 -5.28 16.10 -18.93
C ALA A 177 -4.43 17.32 -19.29
N ALA A 178 -4.55 18.40 -18.49
CA ALA A 178 -3.77 19.62 -18.63
C ALA A 178 -2.25 19.44 -18.48
N LEU A 179 -1.78 18.34 -17.87
CA LEU A 179 -0.34 18.03 -17.74
C LEU A 179 0.28 17.50 -19.05
N GLY A 180 -0.55 17.11 -20.01
CA GLY A 180 -0.13 16.56 -21.30
C GLY A 180 0.52 15.16 -21.18
N PRO A 181 0.87 14.55 -22.32
CA PRO A 181 1.29 13.14 -22.37
C PRO A 181 2.75 12.89 -21.94
N THR A 182 3.58 13.94 -21.85
CA THR A 182 5.03 13.77 -21.69
C THR A 182 5.49 13.75 -20.24
N LYS A 183 4.68 14.29 -19.32
CA LYS A 183 5.03 14.41 -17.90
C LYS A 183 4.98 13.03 -17.24
N TRP A 184 6.07 12.64 -16.60
CA TRP A 184 6.08 11.49 -15.70
C TRP A 184 5.56 11.92 -14.33
N LEU A 185 4.60 11.17 -13.82
CA LEU A 185 4.04 11.26 -12.47
C LEU A 185 4.49 10.03 -11.69
N THR A 186 4.82 10.22 -10.42
CA THR A 186 5.47 9.17 -9.61
C THR A 186 4.94 9.19 -8.19
N LEU A 187 4.61 8.02 -7.65
CA LEU A 187 4.21 7.83 -6.25
C LEU A 187 4.50 6.42 -5.75
N GLY A 188 4.30 6.20 -4.46
CA GLY A 188 4.47 4.90 -3.82
C GLY A 188 4.87 5.02 -2.34
N PRO A 189 4.56 4.00 -1.53
CA PRO A 189 4.86 4.02 -0.11
C PRO A 189 6.35 3.88 0.16
N ILE A 190 6.70 4.05 1.43
CA ILE A 190 8.01 3.69 1.96
C ILE A 190 7.82 2.51 2.91
N LEU A 191 8.56 1.43 2.67
CA LEU A 191 8.72 0.35 3.63
C LEU A 191 10.06 0.56 4.36
N ARG A 192 10.06 0.48 5.69
CA ARG A 192 11.28 0.65 6.48
C ARG A 192 11.45 -0.51 7.46
N VAL A 193 12.52 -1.27 7.29
CA VAL A 193 12.87 -2.37 8.19
C VAL A 193 13.23 -1.81 9.57
N GLN A 194 12.55 -2.31 10.59
CA GLN A 194 12.88 -2.15 12.00
C GLN A 194 13.72 -3.35 12.44
N ARG A 195 14.96 -3.07 12.80
CA ARG A 195 15.91 -4.03 13.38
C ARG A 195 15.82 -4.00 14.90
#